data_AF-A0A0A9FWA8-F1
#
_entry.id   AF-A0A0A9FWA8-F1
#
_cell.length_a   1.000
_cell.length_b   1.000
_cell.length_c   1.000
_cell.angle_alpha   90.00
_cell.angle_beta   90.00
_cell.angle_gamma   90.00
#
_symmetry.space_group_name_H-M   'P 1'
#
loop_
_entity.id
_entity.type
_entity.pdbx_description
1 polymer ?
#
loop_
_entity_poly.entity_id
_entity_poly.type
_entity_poly.pdbx_seq_one_letter_code
_entity_poly.pdbx_strand_id
1 'polypeptide(L)'
;MRSFQTYAANTMQQLKLGEGQVLLNVRELTEYYHGEVGKDESNLLHIFVITRDFLGSLDRVCRDIRGSKHKQPLNLVLPLR
;
A
#
# COMPACT_ATOMS: atom_id res chain seq x y z
N MET A 1 38.12 1.69 22.15
CA MET A 1 36.78 2.12 22.61
C MET A 1 36.28 3.40 21.94
N ARG A 2 37.06 4.49 21.82
CA ARG A 2 36.58 5.74 21.19
C ARG A 2 36.12 5.56 19.74
N SER A 3 36.84 4.79 18.92
CA SER A 3 36.46 4.51 17.53
C SER A 3 35.07 3.85 17.42
N PHE A 4 34.77 2.92 18.31
CA PHE A 4 33.45 2.29 18.39
C PHE A 4 32.36 3.30 18.79
N GLN A 5 32.62 4.16 19.80
CA GLN A 5 31.66 5.18 20.23
C GLN A 5 31.36 6.19 19.12
N THR A 6 32.38 6.67 18.41
CA THR A 6 32.20 7.59 17.27
C THR A 6 31.42 6.93 16.15
N TYR A 7 31.74 5.68 15.80
CA TYR A 7 31.00 4.92 14.80
C TYR A 7 29.53 4.78 15.19
N ALA A 8 29.25 4.31 16.41
CA ALA A 8 27.89 4.12 16.90
C ALA A 8 27.09 5.44 16.92
N ALA A 9 27.70 6.54 17.35
CA ALA A 9 27.08 7.86 17.35
C ALA A 9 26.69 8.31 15.93
N ASN A 10 27.60 8.17 14.96
CA ASN A 10 27.34 8.51 13.57
C ASN A 10 26.24 7.63 12.96
N THR A 11 26.27 6.32 13.22
CA THR A 11 25.24 5.38 12.74
C THR A 11 23.88 5.72 13.33
N MET A 12 23.79 6.01 14.63
CA MET A 12 22.53 6.43 15.27
C MET A 12 22.00 7.74 14.68
N GLN A 13 22.87 8.70 14.39
CA GLN A 13 22.47 9.96 13.76
C GLN A 13 21.92 9.72 12.34
N GLN A 14 22.59 8.90 11.53
CA GLN A 14 22.09 8.56 10.19
C GLN A 14 20.75 7.82 10.25
N LEU A 15 20.58 6.90 11.21
CA LEU A 15 19.32 6.18 11.40
C LEU A 15 18.17 7.14 11.75
N LYS A 16 18.40 8.08 12.67
CA LYS A 16 17.40 9.10 13.05
C LYS A 16 17.02 10.01 11.90
N LEU A 17 18.00 10.41 11.08
CA LEU A 17 17.73 11.23 9.89
C LEU A 17 16.90 10.45 8.87
N GLY A 18 17.24 9.19 8.62
CA GLY A 18 16.47 8.31 7.74
C GLY A 18 15.04 8.07 8.23
N GLU A 19 14.87 7.81 9.52
CA GLU A 19 13.57 7.65 10.17
C GLU A 19 12.70 8.91 9.99
N GLY A 20 13.26 10.10 10.27
CA GLY A 20 12.55 11.36 10.09
C GLY A 20 12.12 11.60 8.65
N GLN A 21 12.99 11.29 7.67
CA GLN A 21 12.67 11.44 6.26
C GLN A 21 11.57 10.46 5.81
N VAL A 22 11.61 9.21 6.26
CA VAL A 22 10.58 8.22 5.95
C VAL A 22 9.24 8.62 6.56
N LEU A 23 9.21 9.04 7.82
CA LEU A 23 7.98 9.47 8.48
C LEU A 23 7.36 10.69 7.80
N LEU A 24 8.18 11.64 7.35
CA LEU A 24 7.70 12.79 6.59
C LEU A 24 7.05 12.37 5.26
N ASN A 25 7.67 11.46 4.51
CA ASN A 25 7.08 10.93 3.28
C ASN A 25 5.76 10.18 3.54
N VAL A 26 5.68 9.39 4.62
CA VAL A 26 4.44 8.69 5.01
C VAL A 26 3.35 9.69 5.38
N ARG A 27 3.69 10.77 6.08
CA ARG A 27 2.75 11.83 6.41
C ARG A 27 2.21 12.52 5.15
N GLU A 28 3.08 12.93 4.23
CA GLU A 28 2.67 13.55 2.96
C GLU A 28 1.73 12.62 2.16
N LEU A 29 2.07 11.33 2.09
CA LEU A 29 1.23 10.33 1.41
C LEU A 29 -0.14 10.17 2.10
N THR A 30 -0.13 10.11 3.44
CA THR A 30 -1.35 9.95 4.23
C THR A 30 -2.23 11.19 4.12
N GLU A 31 -1.67 12.39 4.16
CA GLU A 31 -2.41 13.64 3.95
C GLU A 31 -2.99 13.71 2.52
N TYR A 32 -2.25 13.27 1.51
CA TYR A 32 -2.74 13.24 0.13
C TYR A 32 -3.96 12.33 -0.07
N TYR A 33 -3.94 11.12 0.50
CA TYR A 33 -5.02 10.13 0.31
C TYR A 33 -6.13 10.18 1.37
N HIS A 34 -5.82 10.60 2.60
CA HIS A 34 -6.74 10.59 3.75
C HIS A 34 -7.08 11.99 4.30
N GLY A 35 -6.46 13.06 3.79
CA GLY A 35 -6.73 14.43 4.21
C GLY A 35 -6.47 14.65 5.70
N GLU A 36 -7.37 15.38 6.36
CA GLU A 36 -7.26 15.75 7.78
C GLU A 36 -7.22 14.55 8.75
N VAL A 37 -7.67 13.37 8.32
CA VAL A 37 -7.60 12.12 9.10
C VAL A 37 -6.14 11.65 9.25
N GLY A 38 -5.26 12.03 8.32
CA GLY A 38 -3.83 11.70 8.36
C GLY A 38 -3.01 12.46 9.40
N LYS A 39 -3.60 13.45 10.10
CA LYS A 39 -2.91 14.24 11.13
C LYS A 39 -2.76 13.52 12.46
N ASP A 40 -3.50 12.44 12.67
CA ASP A 40 -3.35 11.59 13.84
C ASP A 40 -2.17 10.63 13.64
N GLU A 41 -1.07 10.90 14.33
CA GLU A 41 0.18 10.13 14.27
C GLU A 41 -0.03 8.64 14.58
N SER A 42 -1.06 8.29 15.35
CA SER A 42 -1.40 6.89 15.67
C SER A 42 -1.89 6.08 14.46
N ASN A 43 -2.31 6.77 13.39
CA ASN A 43 -2.91 6.19 12.20
C ASN A 43 -2.04 6.34 10.94
N LEU A 44 -0.85 6.96 11.01
CA LEU A 44 0.04 7.17 9.86
C LEU A 44 0.36 5.89 9.08
N LEU A 45 0.52 4.76 9.78
CA LEU A 45 0.85 3.49 9.13
C LEU A 45 -0.37 2.76 8.54
N HIS A 46 -1.59 3.18 8.85
CA HIS A 46 -2.80 2.54 8.32
C HIS A 46 -2.95 2.69 6.80
N ILE A 47 -2.34 3.71 6.19
CA ILE A 47 -2.28 3.86 4.72
C ILE A 47 -1.79 2.56 4.04
N PHE A 48 -0.82 1.87 4.64
CA PHE A 48 -0.27 0.63 4.08
C PHE A 48 -1.25 -0.53 4.18
N VAL A 49 -1.98 -0.65 5.30
CA VAL A 49 -3.01 -1.68 5.50
C VAL A 49 -4.16 -1.47 4.53
N ILE A 50 -4.64 -0.22 4.41
CA ILE A 50 -5.72 0.15 3.51
C ILE A 50 -5.32 -0.14 2.05
N THR A 51 -4.12 0.28 1.65
CA THR A 51 -3.61 0.05 0.29
C THR A 51 -3.52 -1.45 -0.02
N ARG A 52 -2.98 -2.25 0.91
CA ARG A 52 -2.90 -3.72 0.78
C ARG A 52 -4.28 -4.34 0.60
N ASP A 53 -5.25 -3.97 1.44
CA ASP A 53 -6.58 -4.58 1.44
C ASP A 53 -7.39 -4.17 0.20
N PHE A 54 -7.21 -2.93 -0.26
CA PHE A 54 -7.76 -2.44 -1.52
C PHE A 54 -7.21 -3.23 -2.71
N LEU A 55 -5.90 -3.38 -2.83
CA LEU A 55 -5.26 -4.17 -3.89
C LEU A 55 -5.71 -5.64 -3.85
N GLY A 56 -5.82 -6.24 -2.67
CA GLY A 56 -6.34 -7.60 -2.52
C GLY A 56 -7.80 -7.73 -2.96
N SER A 57 -8.62 -6.69 -2.75
CA SER A 57 -10.00 -6.65 -3.24
C SER A 57 -10.06 -6.51 -4.76
N LEU A 58 -9.22 -5.67 -5.35
CA LEU A 58 -9.09 -5.55 -6.81
C LEU A 58 -8.66 -6.88 -7.44
N ASP A 59 -7.71 -7.60 -6.84
CA ASP A 59 -7.28 -8.91 -7.33
C ASP A 59 -8.44 -9.91 -7.36
N ARG A 60 -9.21 -9.99 -6.26
CA ARG A 60 -10.41 -10.85 -6.17
C ARG A 60 -11.41 -10.51 -7.27
N VAL A 61 -11.75 -9.24 -7.44
CA VAL A 61 -12.68 -8.78 -8.48
C VAL A 61 -12.17 -9.12 -9.88
N CYS A 62 -10.88 -8.88 -10.15
CA CYS A 62 -10.27 -9.23 -11.43
C CYS A 62 -10.36 -10.74 -11.73
N ARG A 63 -10.15 -11.59 -10.72
CA ARG A 63 -10.28 -13.04 -10.85
C ARG A 63 -11.72 -13.46 -11.13
N ASP A 64 -12.69 -12.87 -10.45
CA ASP A 64 -14.10 -13.18 -10.64
C ASP A 64 -14.58 -12.77 -12.04
N ILE A 65 -14.14 -11.62 -12.55
CA ILE A 65 -14.43 -11.20 -13.94
C ILE A 65 -13.84 -12.20 -14.95
N ARG A 66 -12.61 -12.68 -14.75
CA ARG A 66 -11.99 -13.70 -15.61
C ARG A 66 -12.72 -15.04 -15.55
N GLY A 67 -13.10 -15.50 -14.35
CA GLY A 67 -13.85 -16.74 -14.16
C GLY A 67 -15.29 -16.68 -14.69
N SER A 68 -15.92 -15.51 -14.60
CA SER A 68 -17.26 -15.24 -15.16
C SER A 68 -17.30 -15.39 -16.68
N LYS A 69 -16.22 -15.03 -17.39
CA LYS A 69 -16.12 -15.23 -18.85
C LYS A 69 -16.16 -16.70 -19.29
N HIS A 70 -15.98 -17.66 -18.38
CA HIS A 70 -16.07 -19.09 -18.69
C HIS A 70 -17.47 -19.69 -18.46
N LYS A 71 -18.42 -18.94 -17.88
CA LYS A 71 -19.80 -19.39 -17.60
C LYS A 71 -20.86 -18.83 -18.55
N GLN A 72 -20.49 -18.39 -19.75
CA GLN A 72 -21.47 -18.35 -20.84
C GLN A 72 -21.45 -19.71 -21.55
N PRO A 73 -22.43 -20.60 -21.32
CA PRO A 73 -22.75 -21.57 -22.35
C PRO A 73 -23.22 -20.75 -23.54
N LEU A 74 -22.43 -20.76 -24.62
CA LEU A 74 -22.88 -20.29 -25.93
C LEU A 74 -24.00 -21.22 -26.38
N ASN A 75 -25.22 -21.00 -25.88
CA ASN A 75 -26.41 -21.43 -26.59
C ASN A 75 -26.64 -20.45 -27.74
N LEU A 76 -25.70 -20.46 -28.70
CA LEU A 76 -25.87 -19.82 -29.99
C LEU A 76 -26.68 -20.80 -30.86
N VAL A 77 -27.95 -21.00 -30.50
CA VAL A 77 -28.92 -21.51 -31.47
C VAL A 77 -29.30 -20.32 -32.33
N LEU A 78 -28.49 -20.04 -33.36
CA LEU A 78 -28.89 -19.17 -34.44
C LEU A 78 -29.90 -19.94 -35.31
N PRO A 79 -31.15 -19.47 -35.48
CA PRO A 79 -32.04 -20.06 -36.45
C PRO A 79 -31.50 -19.75 -37.84
N LEU A 80 -31.11 -20.80 -38.56
CA LEU A 80 -30.92 -20.75 -40.01
C LEU A 80 -32.27 -20.40 -40.64
N ARG A 81 -32.42 -19.18 -41.13
CA ARG A 81 -33.47 -18.82 -42.08
C ARG A 81 -32.99 -17.77 -43.06
#